data_AF-A0A285ZT74-F1
#
_entry.id   AF-A0A285ZT74-F1
#
_cell.length_a   1.000
_cell.length_b   1.000
_cell.length_c   1.000
_cell.angle_alpha   90.00
_cell.angle_beta   90.00
_cell.angle_gamma   90.00
#
_symmetry.space_group_name_H-M   'P 1'
#
loop_
_entity.id
_entity.type
_entity.pdbx_description
1 polymer ?
#
loop_
_entity_poly.entity_id
_entity_poly.type
_entity_poly.pdbx_seq_one_letter_code
_entity_poly.pdbx_strand_id
1 'polypeptide(L)' 'MTLLLAIMFIVFVVGALIHGYFSFANVEYSFREHPVQFVVVLLIMLGAAILCTYLFLKEIGVLK' A
#
# COMPACT_ATOMS: atom_id res chain seq x y z
N MET A 1 -1.12 -4.68 -16.21
CA MET A 1 0.00 -4.84 -15.25
C MET A 1 -0.23 -3.99 -14.01
N THR A 2 -0.54 -2.70 -14.16
CA THR A 2 -0.83 -1.72 -13.09
C THR A 2 -2.02 -2.07 -12.19
N LEU A 3 -3.12 -2.60 -12.75
CA LEU A 3 -4.30 -2.98 -11.95
C LEU A 3 -4.01 -4.15 -11.00
N LEU A 4 -3.26 -5.16 -11.45
CA LEU A 4 -2.89 -6.30 -10.61
C LEU A 4 -1.94 -5.84 -9.49
N LEU A 5 -1.02 -4.92 -9.79
CA LEU A 5 -0.16 -4.28 -8.79
C LEU A 5 -0.97 -3.51 -7.74
N ALA A 6 -1.96 -2.71 -8.16
CA ALA A 6 -2.82 -1.95 -7.25
C ALA A 6 -3.62 -2.87 -6.31
N ILE A 7 -4.17 -3.96 -6.83
CA ILE A 7 -4.88 -4.96 -6.02
C ILE A 7 -3.94 -5.61 -5.01
N MET A 8 -2.73 -6.02 -5.44
CA MET A 8 -1.74 -6.59 -4.52
C MET A 8 -1.36 -5.61 -3.40
N PHE A 9 -1.17 -4.33 -3.72
CA PHE A 9 -0.90 -3.30 -2.72
C PHE A 9 -2.05 -3.11 -1.73
N ILE A 10 -3.30 -3.11 -2.20
CA ILE A 10 -4.47 -2.99 -1.32
C ILE A 10 -4.55 -4.20 -0.38
N VAL A 11 -4.39 -5.42 -0.90
CA VAL A 11 -4.40 -6.64 -0.08
C VAL A 11 -3.28 -6.61 0.95
N PHE A 12 -2.09 -6.13 0.57
CA PHE A 12 -0.95 -5.99 1.47
C PHE A 12 -1.22 -4.97 2.58
N VAL A 13 -1.76 -3.78 2.23
CA VAL A 13 -2.10 -2.73 3.19
C VAL A 13 -3.17 -3.22 4.16
N VAL A 14 -4.23 -3.86 3.67
CA VAL A 14 -5.30 -4.42 4.52
C VAL A 14 -4.75 -5.53 5.41
N GLY A 15 -3.91 -6.41 4.88
CA GLY A 15 -3.25 -7.47 5.64
C GLY A 15 -2.38 -6.92 6.77
N ALA A 16 -1.57 -5.89 6.48
CA ALA A 16 -0.75 -5.19 7.46
C ALA A 16 -1.61 -4.53 8.55
N LEU A 17 -2.73 -3.91 8.18
CA LEU A 17 -3.63 -3.22 9.10
C LEU A 17 -4.34 -4.20 10.07
N ILE A 18 -4.76 -5.36 9.57
CA ILE A 18 -5.42 -6.41 10.37
C ILE A 18 -4.43 -7.09 11.32
N HIS A 19 -3.25 -7.43 10.81
CA HIS A 19 -2.24 -8.16 11.59
C HIS A 19 -1.46 -7.24 12.53
N GLY A 20 -1.38 -5.94 12.23
CA GLY A 20 -0.57 -4.99 13.00
C GLY A 20 0.93 -5.25 12.88
N TYR A 21 1.35 -6.11 11.96
CA TYR A 21 2.74 -6.39 11.63
C TYR A 21 2.86 -6.61 10.11
N PHE A 22 3.95 -6.12 9.51
CA PHE A 22 4.30 -6.44 8.13
C PHE A 22 5.81 -6.38 7.94
N SER A 23 6.34 -7.16 6.99
CA SER A 23 7.74 -7.11 6.61
C SER A 23 7.88 -6.37 5.29
N PHE A 24 8.75 -5.36 5.24
CA PHE A 24 9.03 -4.60 4.04
C PHE A 24 10.53 -4.35 3.92
N ALA A 25 11.08 -4.67 2.75
CA ALA A 25 12.52 -4.56 2.47
C ALA A 25 13.42 -5.29 3.49
N ASN A 26 13.02 -6.50 3.92
CA ASN A 26 13.69 -7.30 4.96
C ASN A 26 13.70 -6.66 6.37
N VAL A 27 12.85 -5.66 6.60
CA VAL A 27 12.67 -5.05 7.92
C VAL A 27 11.26 -5.38 8.42
N GLU A 28 11.17 -5.94 9.62
CA GLU A 28 9.91 -6.21 10.29
C GLU A 28 9.40 -4.95 10.97
N TYR A 29 8.20 -4.51 10.59
CA TYR A 29 7.52 -3.38 11.18
C TYR A 29 6.33 -3.89 11.98
N SER A 30 6.40 -3.75 13.30
CA SER A 30 5.31 -4.03 14.23
C SER A 30 4.71 -2.73 14.73
N PHE A 31 3.37 -2.60 14.68
CA PHE A 31 2.67 -1.46 15.24
C PHE A 31 2.92 -1.30 16.75
N ARG A 32 3.21 -2.41 17.43
CA ARG A 32 3.40 -2.44 18.88
C ARG A 32 4.78 -1.94 19.31
N GLU A 33 5.80 -2.15 18.47
CA GLU A 33 7.18 -1.75 18.75
C GLU A 33 7.51 -0.39 18.14
N HIS A 34 7.03 -0.14 16.92
CA HIS A 34 7.32 1.07 16.16
C HIS A 34 6.05 1.63 15.49
N PRO A 35 5.07 2.14 16.27
CA PRO A 35 3.77 2.59 15.76
C PRO A 35 3.88 3.69 14.71
N VAL A 36 4.81 4.64 14.90
CA VAL A 36 5.00 5.77 13.98
C VAL A 36 5.57 5.29 12.64
N GLN A 37 6.61 4.44 12.67
CA GLN A 37 7.21 3.90 11.44
C GLN A 37 6.21 3.02 10.68
N PHE A 38 5.44 2.20 11.39
CA PHE A 38 4.38 1.39 10.81
C PHE A 38 3.36 2.26 10.05
N VAL A 39 2.86 3.34 10.67
CA VAL A 39 1.88 4.24 10.03
C VAL A 39 2.47 4.98 8.83
N VAL A 40 3.73 5.45 8.93
CA VAL A 40 4.41 6.16 7.83
C VAL A 40 4.56 5.26 6.61
N VAL A 41 5.03 4.03 6.78
CA VAL A 41 5.21 3.10 5.65
C VAL A 41 3.86 2.70 5.06
N LEU A 42 2.84 2.53 5.91
CA LEU A 42 1.49 2.22 5.46
C LEU A 42 0.88 3.36 4.64
N LEU A 43 1.10 4.62 5.04
CA LEU A 43 0.70 5.81 4.26
C LEU A 43 1.43 5.90 2.92
N ILE A 44 2.73 5.60 2.88
CA ILE A 44 3.52 5.60 1.63
C ILE A 44 2.97 4.53 0.67
N MET A 45 2.69 3.33 1.16
CA MET A 45 2.11 2.26 0.34
C MET A 45 0.70 2.60 -0.15
N LEU A 46 -0.12 3.22 0.70
CA LEU A 46 -1.44 3.72 0.31
C LEU A 46 -1.34 4.79 -0.79
N GLY A 47 -0.42 5.74 -0.64
CA GLY A 47 -0.17 6.79 -1.64
C GLY A 47 0.27 6.20 -3.00
N ALA A 48 1.19 5.23 -2.98
CA ALA A 48 1.62 4.52 -4.18
C ALA A 48 0.47 3.74 -4.84
N ALA A 49 -0.39 3.10 -4.05
CA ALA A 49 -1.56 2.38 -4.54
C ALA A 49 -2.59 3.31 -5.20
N ILE A 50 -2.87 4.46 -4.58
CA ILE A 50 -3.77 5.48 -5.14
C ILE A 50 -3.19 6.03 -6.44
N LEU A 51 -1.88 6.30 -6.49
CA LEU A 51 -1.23 6.82 -7.69
C LEU A 51 -1.22 5.81 -8.84
N CYS A 52 -0.97 4.53 -8.56
CA CYS A 52 -1.09 3.45 -9.55
C CYS A 52 -2.53 3.32 -10.06
N THR A 53 -3.50 3.39 -9.16
CA THR A 53 -4.94 3.37 -9.49
C THR A 53 -5.31 4.57 -10.36
N TYR A 54 -4.85 5.77 -10.02
CA TYR A 54 -5.08 6.99 -10.78
C TYR A 54 -4.49 6.92 -12.19
N LEU A 55 -3.24 6.49 -12.31
CA LEU A 55 -2.58 6.30 -13.61
C LEU A 55 -3.34 5.26 -14.44
N PHE A 56 -3.79 4.16 -13.83
CA PHE A 56 -4.61 3.17 -14.49
C PHE A 56 -5.95 3.75 -14.98
N LEU A 57 -6.69 4.49 -14.14
CA LEU A 57 -7.96 5.13 -14.52
C LEU A 57 -7.78 6.15 -15.66
N LYS A 58 -6.65 6.85 -15.68
CA LYS A 58 -6.27 7.76 -16.77
C LYS A 58 -5.95 6.98 -18.05
N GLU A 59 -5.25 5.87 -17.94
CA GLU A 59 -4.86 5.01 -19.08
C GLU A 59 -6.07 4.36 -19.76
N ILE A 60 -7.11 4.00 -19.01
CA ILE A 60 -8.39 3.49 -19.55
C ILE A 60 -9.38 4.59 -19.97
N GLY A 61 -8.99 5.86 -19.88
CA GLY A 61 -9.81 7.00 -20.32
C GLY A 61 -11.02 7.32 -19.43
N VAL A 62 -11.07 6.79 -18.20
CA VAL A 62 -12.13 7.07 -17.22
C VAL A 62 -11.90 8.42 -16.54
N LEU A 63 -10.64 8.81 -16.34
CA LEU A 63 -10.26 10.16 -15.90
C LEU A 63 -9.62 10.94 -17.06
N LYS A 64 -10.11 12.16 -17.30
CA LYS A 64 -9.55 13.13 -18.26
C LYS A 64 -8.32 13.83 -17.70
#